data_AF-A0A358NG26-F1
#
_entry.id   AF-A0A358NG26-F1
#
_cell.length_a   1.000
_cell.length_b   1.000
_cell.length_c   1.000
_cell.angle_alpha   90.00
_cell.angle_beta   90.00
_cell.angle_gamma   90.00
#
_symmetry.space_group_name_H-M   'P 1'
#
loop_
_entity.id
_entity.type
_entity.pdbx_description
1 polymer ?
#
loop_
_entity_poly.entity_id
_entity_poly.type
_entity_poly.pdbx_seq_one_letter_code
_entity_poly.pdbx_strand_id
1 'polypeptide(L)' 'MPKVPERPPCINGAYYIIREGDSFYNIAQRYSLPLNLLLEANPNANPYDLKVGQEICIPNVPAGCPFGTVVTIAQG' A
#
# COMPACT_ATOMS: atom_id res chain seq x y z
N MET A 1 26.55 -6.22 14.25
CA MET A 1 25.22 -5.71 14.64
C MET A 1 24.18 -6.54 13.90
N PRO A 2 23.13 -7.07 14.55
CA PRO A 2 22.01 -7.62 13.80
C PRO A 2 21.52 -6.52 12.88
N LYS A 3 21.41 -6.78 11.58
CA LYS A 3 20.63 -5.89 10.72
C LYS A 3 19.23 -5.91 11.32
N VAL A 4 18.78 -4.80 11.90
CA VAL A 4 17.35 -4.62 12.20
C VAL A 4 16.65 -5.02 10.90
N PRO A 5 15.66 -5.93 10.90
CA PRO A 5 14.96 -6.25 9.66
C PRO A 5 14.48 -4.91 9.10
N GLU A 6 15.08 -4.50 7.99
CA GLU A 6 14.85 -3.19 7.42
C GLU A 6 13.38 -3.18 7.00
N ARG A 7 12.59 -2.31 7.64
CA ARG A 7 11.17 -2.17 7.28
C ARG A 7 11.10 -1.92 5.78
N PRO A 8 10.24 -2.64 5.03
CA PRO A 8 10.07 -2.37 3.61
C PRO A 8 9.78 -0.87 3.41
N PRO A 9 10.50 -0.18 2.52
CA PRO A 9 10.33 1.26 2.34
C PRO A 9 8.92 1.55 1.86
N CYS A 10 8.20 2.41 2.59
CA CYS A 10 6.90 2.91 2.18
C CYS A 10 7.08 4.24 1.42
N ILE A 11 7.44 4.13 0.14
CA ILE A 11 7.76 5.29 -0.70
C ILE A 11 6.50 6.13 -0.90
N ASN A 12 6.56 7.42 -0.56
CA ASN A 12 5.45 8.37 -0.69
C ASN A 12 4.15 7.86 -0.03
N GLY A 13 4.25 7.18 1.11
CA GLY A 13 3.11 6.65 1.84
C GLY A 13 3.25 6.77 3.35
N ALA A 14 2.35 6.12 4.08
CA ALA A 14 2.37 6.02 5.53
C ALA A 14 2.29 4.56 5.97
N TYR A 15 2.97 4.22 7.06
CA TYR A 15 2.83 2.89 7.64
C TYR A 15 1.51 2.75 8.40
N TYR A 16 0.86 1.60 8.24
CA TYR A 16 -0.31 1.19 9.00
C TYR A 16 -0.05 -0.16 9.67
N ILE A 17 -0.41 -0.25 10.95
CA ILE A 17 -0.28 -1.49 11.73
C ILE A 17 -1.62 -2.21 11.69
N ILE A 18 -1.62 -3.44 11.19
CA ILE A 18 -2.78 -4.31 11.09
C ILE A 18 -3.38 -4.57 12.48
N ARG A 19 -4.70 -4.44 12.56
CA ARG A 19 -5.52 -4.72 13.73
C ARG A 19 -6.40 -5.95 13.50
N GLU A 20 -6.96 -6.46 14.59
CA GLU A 20 -7.91 -7.57 14.52
C GLU A 20 -9.11 -7.20 13.63
N GLY A 21 -9.46 -8.10 12.71
CA GLY A 21 -10.55 -7.90 11.75
C GLY A 21 -10.18 -7.05 10.52
N ASP A 22 -8.94 -6.57 10.40
CA ASP A 22 -8.51 -5.88 9.19
C ASP A 22 -8.37 -6.83 7.99
N SER A 23 -8.67 -6.30 6.81
CA SER A 23 -8.41 -6.93 5.52
C SER A 23 -7.88 -5.87 4.56
N PHE A 24 -7.16 -6.27 3.52
CA PHE A 24 -6.77 -5.30 2.47
C PHE A 24 -7.98 -4.58 1.88
N TYR A 25 -9.13 -5.25 1.79
CA TYR A 25 -10.36 -4.67 1.27
C TYR A 25 -10.91 -3.55 2.17
N ASN A 26 -11.11 -3.80 3.47
CA ASN A 26 -11.67 -2.78 4.36
C ASN A 26 -10.68 -1.62 4.62
N ILE A 27 -9.38 -1.88 4.61
CA ILE A 27 -8.35 -0.85 4.67
C ILE A 27 -8.40 0.01 3.41
N ALA A 28 -8.44 -0.60 2.22
CA ALA A 28 -8.56 0.12 0.96
C ALA A 28 -9.81 1.03 0.95
N GLN A 29 -10.97 0.53 1.41
CA GLN A 29 -12.18 1.34 1.57
C GLN A 29 -12.00 2.50 2.57
N ARG A 30 -11.39 2.25 3.74
CA ARG A 30 -11.14 3.28 4.75
C ARG A 30 -10.28 4.43 4.21
N TYR A 31 -9.28 4.11 3.41
CA TYR A 31 -8.37 5.11 2.82
C TYR A 31 -8.82 5.60 1.44
N SER A 32 -10.03 5.22 0.97
CA SER A 32 -10.53 5.54 -0.37
C SER A 32 -9.54 5.17 -1.49
N LEU A 33 -8.84 4.05 -1.32
CA LEU A 33 -7.88 3.51 -2.27
C LEU A 33 -8.51 2.36 -3.08
N PRO A 34 -8.17 2.24 -4.38
CA PRO A 34 -8.34 1.00 -5.10
C PRO A 34 -7.56 -0.14 -4.42
N LEU A 35 -8.19 -1.30 -4.26
CA LEU A 35 -7.58 -2.48 -3.63
C LEU A 35 -6.26 -2.87 -4.30
N ASN A 36 -6.19 -2.81 -5.64
CA ASN A 36 -4.99 -3.18 -6.39
C ASN A 36 -3.80 -2.27 -6.04
N LEU A 37 -3.99 -0.97 -5.86
CA LEU A 37 -2.89 -0.06 -5.49
C LEU A 37 -2.35 -0.37 -4.10
N LEU A 38 -3.24 -0.73 -3.17
CA LEU A 38 -2.82 -1.14 -1.84
C LEU A 38 -2.05 -2.47 -1.87
N LEU A 39 -2.46 -3.43 -2.71
CA LEU A 39 -1.73 -4.69 -2.91
C LEU A 39 -0.37 -4.49 -3.57
N GLU A 40 -0.30 -3.67 -4.61
CA GLU A 40 0.94 -3.32 -5.32
C GLU A 40 1.96 -2.62 -4.42
N ALA A 41 1.50 -1.77 -3.49
CA ALA A 41 2.35 -1.15 -2.48
C ALA A 41 2.90 -2.13 -1.44
N ASN A 42 2.35 -3.36 -1.36
CA ASN A 42 2.68 -4.35 -0.36
C ASN A 42 2.99 -5.74 -0.96
N PRO A 43 3.97 -5.86 -1.87
CA PRO A 43 4.23 -7.10 -2.61
C PRO A 43 4.69 -8.27 -1.72
N ASN A 44 5.18 -7.98 -0.51
CA ASN A 44 5.64 -8.99 0.45
C ASN A 44 4.56 -9.40 1.46
N ALA A 45 3.40 -8.73 1.46
CA ALA A 45 2.30 -9.06 2.36
C ALA A 45 1.37 -10.09 1.71
N ASN A 46 1.03 -11.16 2.42
CA ASN A 46 0.00 -12.10 1.97
C ASN A 46 -1.39 -11.54 2.32
N PRO A 47 -2.27 -11.24 1.33
CA PRO A 47 -3.57 -10.67 1.60
C PRO A 47 -4.52 -11.60 2.36
N TYR A 48 -4.27 -12.91 2.31
CA TYR A 48 -5.06 -13.95 2.98
C TYR A 48 -4.52 -14.34 4.34
N ASP A 49 -3.38 -13.77 4.76
CA ASP A 49 -2.72 -14.12 6.02
C ASP A 49 -2.13 -12.89 6.75
N LEU A 50 -2.96 -11.85 6.88
CA LEU A 50 -2.59 -10.65 7.63
C LEU A 50 -2.44 -10.95 9.13
N LYS A 51 -1.32 -10.53 9.71
CA LYS A 51 -1.06 -10.71 11.16
C LYS A 51 -1.31 -9.41 11.91
N VAL A 52 -2.00 -9.47 13.05
CA VAL A 52 -2.10 -8.33 13.96
C VAL A 52 -0.70 -7.88 14.38
N GLY A 53 -0.44 -6.57 14.31
CA GLY A 53 0.89 -5.99 14.55
C GLY A 53 1.80 -5.95 13.31
N GLN A 54 1.41 -6.56 12.19
CA GLN A 54 2.12 -6.42 10.92
C GLN A 54 2.04 -4.98 10.41
N GLU A 55 3.15 -4.43 9.96
CA GLU A 55 3.19 -3.15 9.25
C GLU A 55 2.94 -3.36 7.75
N ILE A 56 2.06 -2.56 7.17
CA ILE A 56 1.85 -2.40 5.73
C ILE A 56 2.05 -0.94 5.32
N CYS A 57 2.34 -0.71 4.05
CA CYS A 57 2.42 0.61 3.44
C CYS A 57 1.05 1.03 2.90
N ILE A 58 0.60 2.23 3.28
CA ILE A 58 -0.56 2.90 2.67
C ILE A 58 0.00 3.95 1.70
N PRO A 59 -0.10 3.75 0.38
CA PRO A 59 0.41 4.70 -0.59
C PRO A 59 -0.40 6.00 -0.58
N ASN A 60 0.27 7.14 -0.64
CA ASN A 60 -0.38 8.43 -0.87
C ASN A 60 -0.37 8.72 -2.37
N VAL A 61 -1.46 8.35 -3.04
CA VAL A 61 -1.67 8.67 -4.46
C VAL A 61 -2.59 9.89 -4.56
N PRO A 62 -2.26 10.89 -5.40
CA PRO A 62 -3.17 12.01 -5.65
C PRO A 62 -4.50 11.47 -6.17
N ALA A 63 -5.63 11.93 -5.60
CA ALA A 63 -6.98 11.45 -5.88
C ALA A 63 -7.48 11.66 -7.34
N GLY A 64 -6.61 12.08 -8.26
CA GLY A 64 -6.91 12.36 -9.67
C GLY A 64 -6.11 11.54 -10.68
N CYS A 65 -5.31 10.55 -10.24
CA CYS A 65 -4.67 9.60 -11.16
C CYS A 65 -5.41 8.25 -11.12
N PRO A 66 -6.56 8.11 -11.80
CA PRO A 66 -7.21 6.83 -11.94
C PRO A 66 -6.30 5.97 -12.83
N PHE A 67 -5.58 5.06 -12.18
CA PHE A 67 -4.56 4.20 -12.79
C PHE A 67 -3.34 5.00 -13.24
N GLY A 68 -2.14 4.46 -13.00
CA GLY A 68 -0.90 4.97 -13.57
C GLY A 68 -0.85 4.79 -15.09
N THR A 69 -1.87 5.26 -15.83
CA THR A 69 -1.70 5.60 -17.23
C THR A 69 -0.67 6.72 -17.22
N VAL A 70 0.58 6.35 -17.52
CA VAL A 70 1.52 7.29 -18.08
C VAL A 70 0.80 7.86 -19.28
N VAL A 71 0.19 9.04 -19.12
CA VAL A 71 -0.19 9.86 -20.26
C VAL A 71 1.17 10.26 -20.81
N THR A 72 1.70 9.45 -21.72
CA THR A 72 2.83 9.88 -22.54
C THR A 72 2.34 11.15 -23.17
N ILE A 73 2.74 12.30 -22.62
CA ILE A 73 2.70 13.57 -23.31
C ILE A 73 3.51 13.31 -24.57
N ALA A 74 2.83 12.97 -25.66
CA ALA A 74 3.37 13.11 -26.99
C ALA A 74 3.72 14.59 -27.08
N GLN A 75 4.99 14.90 -26.83
CA GLN A 75 5.54 16.18 -27.21
C GLN A 75 5.37 16.24 -28.73
N GLY A 76 4.58 17.22 -29.16
CA GLY A 76 4.41 17.53 -30.58
C GLY A 76 5.72 17.96 -31.22
#